data_AF-A0A969NZZ7-F1
#
_entry.id   AF-A0A969NZZ7-F1
#
_cell.length_a   1.000
_cell.length_b   1.000
_cell.length_c   1.000
_cell.angle_alpha   90.00
_cell.angle_beta   90.00
_cell.angle_gamma   90.00
#
_symmetry.space_group_name_H-M   'P 1'
#
loop_
_entity.id
_entity.type
_entity.pdbx_description
1 polymer ?
#
loop_
_entity_poly.entity_id
_entity_poly.type
_entity_poly.pdbx_seq_one_letter_code
_entity_poly.pdbx_strand_id
1 'polypeptide(L)'
;MELTLNEVEHMTRLARMRLSADEMERMREQLSAILDYIALLNEVDVSDVPPTAQVTGLSSVMREDTVLPSLPRNEVLAQSPDHAEGMFRVKAVFDD
;
A
#
# COMPACT_ATOMS: atom_id res chain seq x y z
N MET A 1 18.38 14.46 3.45
CA MET A 1 18.31 13.35 4.41
C MET A 1 18.65 12.12 3.63
N GLU A 2 19.80 11.53 3.94
CA GLU A 2 20.29 10.38 3.21
C GLU A 2 19.75 9.11 3.85
N LEU A 3 19.03 8.31 3.06
CA LEU A 3 18.58 6.98 3.49
C LEU A 3 19.74 5.99 3.42
N THR A 4 19.74 5.07 4.36
CA THR A 4 20.60 3.89 4.37
C THR A 4 19.99 2.76 3.54
N LEU A 5 20.82 1.84 3.06
CA LEU A 5 20.33 0.64 2.35
C LEU A 5 19.40 -0.21 3.23
N ASN A 6 19.67 -0.29 4.54
CA ASN A 6 18.83 -1.03 5.48
C ASN A 6 17.42 -0.42 5.61
N GLU A 7 17.29 0.90 5.53
CA GLU A 7 15.98 1.57 5.54
C GLU A 7 15.21 1.28 4.24
N VAL A 8 15.88 1.30 3.09
CA VAL A 8 15.27 0.92 1.81
C VAL A 8 14.85 -0.56 1.81
N GLU A 9 15.69 -1.45 2.33
CA GLU A 9 15.36 -2.87 2.51
C GLU A 9 14.14 -3.04 3.43
N HIS A 10 14.10 -2.30 4.53
CA HIS A 10 12.96 -2.34 5.44
C HIS A 10 11.66 -1.91 4.74
N MET A 11 11.70 -0.82 3.97
CA MET A 11 10.56 -0.32 3.20
C MET A 11 10.08 -1.32 2.15
N THR A 12 10.99 -1.94 1.39
CA THR A 12 10.62 -2.92 0.36
C THR A 12 9.96 -4.16 0.95
N ARG A 13 10.41 -4.61 2.12
CA ARG A 13 9.78 -5.71 2.88
C ARG A 13 8.35 -5.36 3.31
N LEU A 14 8.12 -4.13 3.77
CA LEU A 14 6.77 -3.64 4.11
C LEU A 14 5.87 -3.58 2.87
N ALA A 15 6.41 -3.13 1.74
CA ALA A 15 5.70 -3.02 0.47
C ALA A 15 5.57 -4.34 -0.31
N ARG A 16 6.13 -5.46 0.20
CA ARG A 16 6.19 -6.77 -0.49
C ARG A 16 6.87 -6.70 -1.87
N MET A 17 7.88 -5.85 -1.99
CA MET A 17 8.67 -5.69 -3.21
C MET A 17 10.01 -6.41 -3.06
N ARG A 18 10.46 -7.07 -4.14
CA ARG A 18 11.80 -7.63 -4.25
C ARG A 18 12.60 -6.79 -5.24
N LEU A 19 13.70 -6.20 -4.78
CA LEU A 19 14.61 -5.42 -5.60
C LEU A 19 15.96 -6.14 -5.73
N SER A 20 16.61 -5.99 -6.87
CA SER A 20 18.02 -6.33 -7.04
C SER A 20 18.93 -5.33 -6.30
N ALA A 21 20.21 -5.66 -6.15
CA ALA A 21 21.18 -4.78 -5.49
C ALA A 21 21.29 -3.40 -6.17
N ASP A 22 21.38 -3.40 -7.51
CA ASP A 22 21.45 -2.17 -8.30
C ASP A 22 20.19 -1.32 -8.17
N GLU A 23 19.02 -1.97 -8.08
CA GLU A 23 17.75 -1.27 -7.86
C GLU A 23 17.62 -0.71 -6.44
N MET A 24 18.17 -1.41 -5.42
CA MET A 24 18.19 -0.90 -4.06
C MET A 24 19.04 0.37 -3.95
N GLU A 25 20.23 0.37 -4.56
CA GLU A 25 21.12 1.54 -4.56
C GLU A 25 20.46 2.73 -5.29
N ARG A 26 19.91 2.47 -6.48
CA ARG A 26 19.16 3.50 -7.23
C ARG A 26 17.98 4.05 -6.42
N MET A 27 17.23 3.17 -5.75
CA MET A 27 16.08 3.57 -4.95
C MET A 27 16.50 4.41 -3.73
N ARG A 28 17.64 4.08 -3.10
CA ARG A 28 18.21 4.86 -2.01
C ARG A 28 18.45 6.31 -2.41
N GLU A 29 19.12 6.52 -3.54
CA GLU A 29 19.40 7.86 -4.07
C GLU A 29 18.10 8.60 -4.42
N GLN A 30 17.20 7.95 -5.15
CA GLN A 30 15.95 8.55 -5.61
C GLN A 30 15.02 8.93 -4.45
N LEU A 31 14.84 8.04 -3.47
CA LEU A 31 14.00 8.31 -2.30
C LEU A 31 14.61 9.38 -1.40
N SER A 32 15.95 9.41 -1.25
CA SER A 32 16.61 10.48 -0.49
C SER A 32 16.34 11.84 -1.11
N ALA A 33 16.46 11.96 -2.44
CA ALA A 33 16.15 13.20 -3.16
C ALA A 33 14.66 13.60 -3.04
N ILE A 34 13.74 12.63 -3.08
CA ILE A 34 12.30 12.90 -2.89
C ILE A 34 12.03 13.40 -1.47
N LEU A 35 12.64 12.79 -0.44
CA LEU A 35 12.45 13.22 0.95
C LEU A 35 13.06 14.61 1.20
N ASP A 36 14.17 14.93 0.56
CA ASP A 36 14.74 16.28 0.57
C ASP A 36 13.81 17.30 -0.05
N TYR A 37 13.15 16.96 -1.16
CA TYR A 37 12.15 17.84 -1.75
C TYR A 37 10.92 18.01 -0.86
N ILE A 38 10.45 16.94 -0.21
CA ILE A 38 9.32 16.99 0.73
C ILE A 38 9.66 17.84 1.97
N ALA A 39 10.94 17.89 2.38
CA ALA A 39 11.37 18.66 3.54
C ALA A 39 11.10 20.17 3.40
N LEU A 40 10.91 20.69 2.19
CA LEU A 40 10.48 22.07 1.93
C LEU A 40 9.14 22.40 2.61
N LEU A 41 8.27 21.41 2.83
CA LEU A 41 6.99 21.62 3.52
C LEU A 41 7.16 22.05 4.98
N ASN A 42 8.32 21.77 5.60
CA ASN A 42 8.61 22.19 6.98
C ASN A 42 8.83 23.70 7.12
N GLU A 43 9.00 24.44 6.01
CA GLU A 43 9.14 25.91 6.01
C GLU A 43 7.81 26.63 6.27
N VAL A 44 6.68 25.91 6.13
CA VAL A 44 5.34 26.45 6.30
C VAL A 44 4.84 26.18 7.72
N ASP A 45 4.47 27.24 8.45
CA ASP A 45 3.85 27.11 9.77
C ASP A 45 2.40 26.62 9.63
N VAL A 46 2.15 25.44 10.19
CA VAL A 46 0.84 24.77 10.23
C VAL A 46 0.39 24.48 11.66
N SER A 47 0.99 25.12 12.67
CA SER A 47 0.71 24.87 14.10
C SER A 47 -0.77 25.04 14.46
N ASP A 48 -1.46 25.98 13.82
CA ASP A 48 -2.88 26.27 14.02
C ASP A 48 -3.81 25.67 12.94
N VAL A 49 -3.27 24.84 12.03
CA VAL A 49 -4.04 24.26 10.91
C VAL A 49 -4.35 22.79 11.20
N PRO A 50 -5.63 22.41 11.37
CA PRO A 50 -5.99 21.01 11.57
C PRO A 50 -5.72 20.17 10.30
N PRO A 51 -5.32 18.90 10.43
CA PRO A 51 -5.16 18.01 9.29
C PRO A 51 -6.45 17.85 8.48
N THR A 52 -6.35 17.89 7.16
CA THR A 52 -7.49 17.66 6.26
C THR A 52 -7.50 16.20 5.80
N ALA A 53 -8.40 15.39 6.35
CA ALA A 53 -8.53 13.97 6.00
C ALA A 53 -9.52 13.70 4.84
N GLN A 54 -10.52 14.56 4.67
CA GLN A 54 -11.52 14.46 3.60
C GLN A 54 -12.06 15.85 3.25
N VAL A 55 -12.54 16.03 2.01
CA VAL A 55 -12.99 17.32 1.49
C VAL A 55 -14.49 17.37 1.19
N THR A 56 -15.21 16.25 1.31
CA THR A 56 -16.62 16.15 0.93
C THR A 56 -17.58 16.44 2.08
N GLY A 57 -17.09 16.47 3.33
CA GLY A 57 -17.92 16.70 4.52
C GLY A 57 -18.82 15.51 4.89
N LEU A 58 -18.60 14.35 4.28
CA LEU A 58 -19.36 13.15 4.58
C LEU A 58 -19.05 12.69 6.00
N SER A 59 -20.08 12.31 6.74
CA SER A 59 -19.95 11.78 8.08
C SER A 59 -20.95 10.64 8.25
N SER A 60 -20.49 9.53 8.82
CA SER A 60 -21.33 8.38 9.17
C SER A 60 -22.23 7.91 8.02
N VAL A 61 -21.69 7.81 6.80
CA VAL A 61 -22.42 7.28 5.65
C VAL A 61 -22.57 5.77 5.84
N MET A 62 -23.76 5.35 6.26
CA MET A 62 -24.09 3.95 6.52
C MET A 62 -24.73 3.30 5.30
N ARG A 63 -24.52 1.98 5.18
CA ARG A 63 -25.26 1.11 4.27
C ARG A 63 -26.37 0.43 5.05
N GLU A 64 -27.58 0.36 4.48
CA GLU A 64 -28.67 -0.44 5.01
C GLU A 64 -28.28 -1.92 5.14
N ASP A 65 -28.70 -2.57 6.23
CA ASP A 65 -28.42 -3.98 6.45
C ASP A 65 -29.39 -4.88 5.67
N THR A 66 -29.24 -4.88 4.34
CA THR A 66 -30.05 -5.68 3.43
C THR A 66 -29.17 -6.65 2.65
N VAL A 67 -29.63 -7.89 2.48
CA VAL A 67 -28.95 -8.92 1.70
C VAL A 67 -29.08 -8.60 0.21
N LEU A 68 -27.95 -8.60 -0.50
CA LEU A 68 -27.89 -8.49 -1.96
C LEU A 68 -27.31 -9.78 -2.56
N PRO A 69 -27.65 -10.11 -3.82
CA PRO A 69 -27.04 -11.24 -4.51
C PRO A 69 -25.51 -11.12 -4.53
N SER A 70 -24.81 -12.18 -4.13
CA SER A 70 -23.35 -12.26 -4.28
C SER A 70 -22.97 -12.49 -5.74
N LEU A 71 -21.74 -12.11 -6.11
CA LEU A 71 -21.20 -12.41 -7.43
C LEU A 71 -21.15 -13.93 -7.69
N PRO A 72 -21.50 -14.40 -8.90
CA PRO A 72 -21.35 -15.81 -9.26
C PRO A 72 -19.90 -16.27 -9.08
N ARG A 73 -19.71 -17.44 -8.45
CA ARG A 73 -18.36 -17.96 -8.13
C ARG A 73 -17.45 -18.08 -9.35
N ASN A 74 -18.00 -18.43 -10.51
CA ASN A 74 -17.25 -18.49 -11.77
C ASN A 74 -16.75 -17.12 -12.22
N GLU A 75 -17.52 -16.05 -12.01
CA GLU A 75 -17.08 -14.67 -12.31
C GLU A 75 -15.99 -14.22 -11.34
N VAL A 76 -16.14 -14.52 -10.04
CA VAL A 76 -15.14 -14.19 -9.02
C VAL A 76 -13.78 -14.83 -9.33
N LEU A 77 -13.77 -16.08 -9.81
CA LEU A 77 -12.54 -16.84 -10.09
C LEU A 77 -11.99 -16.62 -11.49
N ALA A 78 -12.73 -15.96 -12.39
CA ALA A 78 -12.38 -15.84 -13.81
C ALA A 78 -11.02 -15.16 -14.07
N GLN A 79 -10.58 -14.29 -13.16
CA GLN A 79 -9.30 -13.56 -13.25
C GLN A 79 -8.27 -14.06 -12.22
N SER A 80 -8.56 -15.15 -11.50
CA SER A 80 -7.58 -15.71 -10.56
C SER A 80 -6.39 -16.29 -11.32
N PRO A 81 -5.14 -15.95 -10.96
CA PRO A 81 -3.95 -16.62 -11.51
C PRO A 81 -3.96 -18.13 -11.26
N ASP A 82 -4.55 -18.56 -10.15
CA ASP A 82 -4.66 -19.98 -9.80
C ASP A 82 -5.90 -20.25 -8.93
N HIS A 83 -6.65 -21.30 -9.27
CA HIS A 83 -7.84 -21.71 -8.52
C HIS A 83 -8.09 -23.20 -8.67
N ALA A 84 -8.65 -23.83 -7.64
CA ALA A 84 -9.03 -25.24 -7.62
C ALA A 84 -10.28 -25.41 -6.76
N GLU A 85 -11.17 -26.33 -7.15
CA GLU A 85 -12.36 -26.71 -6.36
C GLU A 85 -13.25 -25.51 -5.94
N GLY A 86 -13.26 -24.46 -6.75
CA GLY A 86 -14.03 -23.23 -6.47
C GLY A 86 -13.37 -22.30 -5.44
N MET A 87 -12.06 -22.41 -5.22
CA MET A 87 -11.28 -21.59 -4.28
C MET A 87 -10.04 -21.00 -4.96
N PHE A 88 -9.56 -19.85 -4.47
CA PHE A 88 -8.24 -19.33 -4.82
C PHE A 88 -7.17 -20.27 -4.29
N ARG A 89 -6.23 -20.69 -5.14
CA ARG A 89 -5.11 -21.55 -4.72
C ARG A 89 -3.87 -20.70 -4.52
N VAL A 90 -3.27 -20.79 -3.33
CA VAL A 90 -2.05 -20.08 -2.95
C VAL A 90 -1.08 -21.04 -2.28
N LYS A 91 0.19 -20.65 -2.15
CA LYS A 91 1.15 -21.39 -1.31
C LYS A 91 0.71 -21.28 0.15
N ALA A 92 0.80 -22.38 0.89
CA ALA A 92 0.56 -22.38 2.33
C ALA A 92 1.52 -21.39 3.02
N VAL A 93 1.01 -20.69 4.04
CA VAL A 93 1.76 -19.62 4.75
C VAL A 93 2.46 -20.14 6.00
N PHE A 94 2.03 -21.29 6.51
CA PHE A 94 2.64 -21.98 7.64
C PHE A 94 3.15 -23.34 7.14
N ASP A 95 4.46 -23.50 7.15
CA ASP A 95 5.13 -24.81 7.22
C ASP A 95 5.73 -24.93 8.64
N ASP A 96 5.82 -26.16 9.18
CA ASP A 96 6.62 -26.45 10.38
C ASP A 96 8.09 -26.03 10.21
#